data_AF-A0A135W6X0-F1
#
_entry.id   AF-A0A135W6X0-F1
#
_cell.length_a   1.000
_cell.length_b   1.000
_cell.length_c   1.000
_cell.angle_alpha   90.00
_cell.angle_beta   90.00
_cell.angle_gamma   90.00
#
_symmetry.space_group_name_H-M   'P 1'
#
loop_
_entity.id
_entity.type
_entity.pdbx_description
1 polymer ?
#
loop_
_entity_poly.entity_id
_entity_poly.type
_entity_poly.pdbx_seq_one_letter_code
_entity_poly.pdbx_strand_id
1 'polypeptide(L)'
;MHRYQSCKKKVVEIIPTISNRRKIIAETIDEVRRKNRPPTPDPRPIDPVDITIIPTVYRYFYVPAANINLQSGATLPATLFYSDNGSDIEEFILSDPNGYVNLYINGVMQEGGFYSVDAQSLTLIPTEGRILAGTPIIIQSIGHTAIPVQP
;
A
#
# COMPACT_ATOMS: atom_id res chain seq x y z
N MET A 1 -75.21 -59.02 -34.05
CA MET A 1 -73.80 -59.48 -34.06
C MET A 1 -72.89 -58.34 -34.49
N HIS A 2 -72.25 -57.62 -33.56
CA HIS A 2 -71.24 -56.59 -33.87
C HIS A 2 -70.10 -56.65 -32.85
N ARG A 3 -68.98 -57.18 -33.35
CA ARG A 3 -67.56 -57.02 -33.02
C ARG A 3 -67.16 -56.48 -31.63
N TYR A 4 -66.57 -57.37 -30.84
CA TYR A 4 -65.56 -57.07 -29.82
C TYR A 4 -64.26 -56.64 -30.53
N GLN A 5 -63.72 -55.47 -30.20
CA GLN A 5 -62.33 -55.11 -30.52
C GLN A 5 -61.64 -54.50 -29.30
N SER A 6 -60.45 -55.05 -29.03
CA SER A 6 -59.56 -54.81 -27.90
C SER A 6 -58.98 -53.39 -27.91
N CYS A 7 -59.05 -52.67 -26.79
CA CYS A 7 -58.20 -51.51 -26.53
C CYS A 7 -57.18 -51.87 -25.45
N LYS A 8 -55.94 -52.14 -25.89
CA LYS A 8 -54.75 -52.27 -25.03
C LYS A 8 -54.41 -50.90 -24.45
N LYS A 9 -54.64 -50.68 -23.15
CA LYS A 9 -53.87 -49.69 -22.38
C LYS A 9 -52.92 -50.42 -21.46
N LYS A 10 -51.67 -50.51 -21.92
CA LYS A 10 -50.53 -50.96 -21.15
C LYS A 10 -50.34 -49.92 -20.04
N VAL A 11 -50.81 -50.20 -18.83
CA VAL A 11 -50.45 -49.43 -17.65
C VAL A 11 -48.97 -49.72 -17.41
N VAL A 12 -48.11 -48.89 -17.97
CA VAL A 12 -46.70 -48.87 -17.59
C VAL A 12 -46.67 -48.07 -16.29
N GLU A 13 -46.81 -48.74 -15.16
CA GLU A 13 -46.38 -48.19 -13.88
C GLU A 13 -44.87 -47.96 -14.01
N ILE A 14 -44.48 -46.71 -14.21
CA ILE A 14 -43.08 -46.29 -14.23
C ILE A 14 -42.59 -46.40 -12.79
N ILE A 15 -42.20 -47.60 -12.35
CA ILE A 15 -41.43 -47.75 -11.13
C ILE A 15 -40.08 -47.09 -11.41
N PRO A 16 -39.73 -45.97 -10.76
CA PRO A 16 -38.48 -45.30 -11.07
C PRO A 16 -37.32 -46.23 -10.73
N THR A 17 -36.40 -46.39 -11.68
CA THR A 17 -35.16 -47.14 -11.49
C THR A 17 -34.40 -46.56 -10.30
N ILE A 18 -33.56 -47.37 -9.65
CA ILE A 18 -32.78 -46.95 -8.48
C ILE A 18 -31.94 -45.68 -8.76
N SER A 19 -31.44 -45.55 -9.99
CA SER A 19 -30.71 -44.36 -10.45
C SER A 19 -31.59 -43.10 -10.48
N ASN A 20 -32.79 -43.19 -11.05
CA ASN A 20 -33.73 -42.07 -11.11
C ASN A 20 -34.23 -41.65 -9.73
N ARG A 21 -34.43 -42.61 -8.81
CA ARG A 21 -34.79 -42.31 -7.41
C ARG A 21 -33.69 -41.52 -6.69
N ARG A 22 -32.42 -41.89 -6.88
CA ARG A 22 -31.28 -41.18 -6.26
C ARG A 22 -31.16 -39.75 -6.76
N LYS A 23 -31.39 -39.51 -8.06
CA LYS A 23 -31.36 -38.17 -8.64
C LYS A 23 -32.45 -37.27 -8.08
N ILE A 24 -33.70 -37.77 -8.03
CA ILE A 24 -34.84 -37.02 -7.47
C ILE A 24 -34.64 -36.71 -5.98
N ILE A 25 -34.08 -37.65 -5.21
CA ILE A 25 -33.78 -37.44 -3.79
C ILE A 25 -32.70 -36.36 -3.63
N ALA A 26 -31.64 -36.39 -4.43
CA ALA A 26 -30.57 -35.38 -4.37
C ALA A 26 -31.09 -33.97 -4.71
N GLU A 27 -31.88 -33.83 -5.78
CA GLU A 27 -32.50 -32.57 -6.18
C GLU A 27 -33.44 -32.02 -5.10
N THR A 28 -34.28 -32.89 -4.51
CA THR A 28 -35.17 -32.51 -3.40
C THR A 28 -34.39 -32.06 -2.17
N ILE A 29 -33.28 -32.73 -1.83
CA ILE A 29 -32.44 -32.37 -0.67
C ILE A 29 -31.77 -31.01 -0.90
N ASP A 30 -31.29 -30.73 -2.11
CA ASP A 30 -30.67 -29.45 -2.43
C ASP A 30 -31.69 -28.30 -2.43
N GLU A 31 -32.92 -28.55 -2.87
CA GLU A 31 -34.00 -27.58 -2.81
C GLU A 31 -34.42 -27.27 -1.37
N VAL A 32 -34.51 -28.29 -0.51
CA VAL A 32 -34.75 -28.14 0.93
C VAL A 32 -33.59 -27.38 1.60
N ARG A 33 -32.34 -27.67 1.23
CA ARG A 33 -31.16 -26.94 1.74
C ARG A 33 -31.13 -25.48 1.32
N ARG A 34 -31.56 -25.17 0.08
CA ARG A 34 -31.69 -23.78 -0.39
C ARG A 34 -32.79 -23.04 0.36
N LYS A 35 -33.94 -23.69 0.57
CA LYS A 35 -35.08 -23.10 1.27
C LYS A 35 -34.81 -22.87 2.76
N ASN A 36 -33.97 -23.69 3.36
CA ASN A 36 -33.59 -23.61 4.76
C ASN A 36 -32.23 -22.93 5.00
N ARG A 37 -31.65 -22.28 3.98
CA ARG A 37 -30.43 -21.49 4.18
C ARG A 37 -30.76 -20.32 5.11
N PRO A 38 -30.06 -20.15 6.24
CA PRO A 38 -30.21 -18.95 7.06
C PRO A 38 -29.98 -17.71 6.20
N PRO A 39 -30.73 -16.62 6.40
CA PRO A 39 -30.38 -15.36 5.76
C PRO A 39 -28.93 -15.04 6.12
N THR A 40 -28.12 -14.74 5.11
CA THR A 40 -26.80 -14.13 5.34
C THR A 40 -27.03 -12.89 6.19
N PRO A 41 -26.28 -12.69 7.28
CA PRO A 41 -26.33 -11.42 8.00
C PRO A 41 -26.11 -10.31 7.00
N ASP A 42 -26.98 -9.30 6.98
CA ASP A 42 -26.75 -8.12 6.17
C ASP A 42 -25.36 -7.57 6.50
N PRO A 43 -24.55 -7.19 5.49
CA PRO A 43 -23.31 -6.50 5.75
C PRO A 43 -23.64 -5.29 6.63
N ARG A 44 -23.07 -5.21 7.83
CA ARG A 44 -23.17 -4.00 8.63
C ARG A 44 -22.67 -2.83 7.76
N PRO A 45 -23.41 -1.71 7.69
CA PRO A 45 -22.87 -0.49 7.09
C PRO A 45 -21.53 -0.17 7.79
N ILE A 46 -20.46 -0.08 7.02
CA ILE A 46 -19.21 0.50 7.51
C ILE A 46 -19.40 2.00 7.32
N ASP A 47 -19.58 2.73 8.43
CA ASP A 47 -19.60 4.19 8.36
C ASP A 47 -18.25 4.66 7.80
N PRO A 48 -18.22 5.53 6.78
CA PRO A 48 -16.97 6.08 6.29
C PRO A 48 -16.30 6.87 7.42
N VAL A 49 -15.07 6.48 7.74
CA VAL A 49 -14.21 7.28 8.64
C VAL A 49 -13.54 8.34 7.79
N ASP A 50 -13.87 9.60 8.07
CA ASP A 50 -13.14 10.71 7.49
C ASP A 50 -11.73 10.77 8.09
N ILE A 51 -10.73 10.96 7.24
CA ILE A 51 -9.32 11.04 7.64
C ILE A 51 -8.74 12.39 7.24
N THR A 52 -7.96 12.98 8.13
CA THR A 52 -7.11 14.14 7.82
C THR A 52 -5.66 13.72 7.84
N ILE A 53 -4.91 14.11 6.81
CA ILE A 53 -3.46 13.88 6.71
C ILE A 53 -2.74 15.17 7.10
N ILE A 54 -1.92 15.11 8.14
CA ILE A 54 -1.10 16.22 8.61
C ILE A 54 0.35 15.94 8.20
N PRO A 55 0.97 16.78 7.36
CA PRO A 55 2.39 16.66 7.04
C PRO A 55 3.27 17.25 8.15
N THR A 56 4.43 16.64 8.37
CA THR A 56 5.52 17.18 9.17
C THR A 56 6.73 17.34 8.25
N VAL A 57 7.45 18.46 8.34
CA VAL A 57 8.60 18.74 7.48
C VAL A 57 9.81 19.09 8.34
N TYR A 58 10.93 18.43 8.08
CA TYR A 58 12.24 18.78 8.60
C TYR A 58 13.17 19.12 7.43
N ARG A 59 13.86 20.26 7.52
CA ARG A 59 14.88 20.67 6.56
C ARG A 59 16.20 20.92 7.24
N TYR A 60 17.24 20.45 6.59
CA TYR A 60 18.62 20.54 7.07
C TYR A 60 19.48 21.15 5.97
N PHE A 61 20.32 22.10 6.33
CA PHE A 61 21.09 22.90 5.40
C PHE A 61 22.57 22.77 5.71
N TYR A 62 23.38 22.63 4.67
CA TYR A 62 24.83 22.69 4.76
C TYR A 62 25.41 23.47 3.57
N VAL A 63 26.40 24.30 3.84
CA VAL A 63 27.15 25.05 2.82
C VAL A 63 28.63 24.71 3.00
N PRO A 64 29.24 23.89 2.12
CA PRO A 64 30.63 23.49 2.25
C PRO A 64 31.59 24.67 2.16
N ALA A 65 32.54 24.78 3.09
CA ALA A 65 33.60 25.79 3.05
C ALA A 65 34.70 25.45 2.02
N ALA A 66 34.79 24.18 1.60
CA ALA A 66 35.74 23.68 0.62
C ALA A 66 35.03 22.78 -0.40
N ASN A 67 35.66 22.57 -1.55
CA ASN A 67 35.14 21.66 -2.56
C ASN A 67 35.06 20.22 -2.01
N ILE A 68 33.95 19.53 -2.25
CA ILE A 68 33.78 18.12 -1.94
C ILE A 68 34.04 17.34 -3.23
N ASN A 69 35.09 16.52 -3.24
CA ASN A 69 35.36 15.60 -4.34
C ASN A 69 34.44 14.38 -4.20
N LEU A 70 33.74 14.02 -5.28
CA LEU A 70 32.81 12.88 -5.29
C LEU A 70 33.38 11.63 -5.96
N GLN A 71 34.63 11.64 -6.42
CA GLN A 71 35.24 10.49 -7.10
C GLN A 71 35.21 9.20 -6.24
N SER A 72 35.31 9.34 -4.92
CA SER A 72 35.18 8.24 -3.96
C SER A 72 33.87 8.27 -3.17
N GLY A 73 32.90 9.08 -3.60
CA GLY A 73 31.73 9.45 -2.82
C GLY A 73 32.07 10.42 -1.70
N ALA A 74 31.08 10.75 -0.88
CA ALA A 74 31.27 11.59 0.30
C ALA A 74 30.29 11.20 1.40
N THR A 75 30.74 11.21 2.65
CA THR A 75 29.88 11.06 3.83
C THR A 75 29.91 12.37 4.60
N LEU A 76 28.75 13.00 4.73
CA LEU A 76 28.56 14.27 5.41
C LEU A 76 27.81 14.00 6.72
N PRO A 77 28.47 14.12 7.90
CA PRO A 77 27.82 13.90 9.17
C PRO A 77 26.76 14.98 9.44
N ALA A 78 25.71 14.61 10.20
CA ALA A 78 24.60 15.48 10.55
C ALA A 78 25.05 16.76 11.27
N THR A 79 26.13 16.69 12.03
CA THR A 79 26.76 17.82 12.73
C THR A 79 27.32 18.92 11.83
N LEU A 80 27.38 18.70 10.50
CA LEU A 80 27.67 19.76 9.53
C LEU A 80 26.45 20.62 9.19
N PHE A 81 25.25 20.16 9.53
CA PHE A 81 23.99 20.76 9.10
C PHE A 81 23.35 21.58 10.22
N TYR A 82 22.53 22.54 9.80
CA TYR A 82 21.65 23.30 10.69
C TYR A 82 20.19 23.19 10.24
N SER A 83 19.28 23.45 11.18
CA SER A 83 17.83 23.41 10.97
C SER A 83 17.26 24.72 10.40
N ASP A 84 15.96 24.73 10.09
CA ASP A 84 15.23 25.94 9.69
C ASP A 84 15.36 27.13 10.67
N ASN A 85 15.66 26.86 11.95
CA ASN A 85 15.86 27.89 12.97
C ASN A 85 17.32 28.40 13.02
N GLY A 86 18.20 27.90 12.15
CA GLY A 86 19.63 28.19 12.15
C GLY A 86 20.41 27.52 13.29
N SER A 87 19.80 26.58 14.03
CA SER A 87 20.47 25.82 15.08
C SER A 87 21.16 24.59 14.51
N ASP A 88 22.37 24.32 14.99
CA ASP A 88 23.11 23.08 14.73
C ASP A 88 22.30 21.86 15.19
N ILE A 89 22.50 20.73 14.52
CA ILE A 89 21.83 19.47 14.83
C ILE A 89 22.85 18.35 15.07
N GLU A 90 22.51 17.41 15.96
CA GLU A 90 23.32 16.21 16.20
C GLU A 90 22.92 15.04 15.29
N GLU A 91 21.63 14.99 14.91
CA GLU A 91 21.07 13.93 14.07
C GLU A 91 19.93 14.45 13.18
N PHE A 92 19.71 13.77 12.06
CA PHE A 92 18.57 13.98 11.18
C PHE A 92 17.33 13.26 11.69
N ILE A 93 16.20 13.95 11.68
CA ILE A 93 14.88 13.37 11.91
C ILE A 93 14.31 12.93 10.56
N LEU A 94 14.33 11.62 10.33
CA LEU A 94 13.85 11.00 9.10
C LEU A 94 12.44 10.46 9.28
N SER A 95 11.57 10.74 8.31
CA SER A 95 10.15 10.36 8.37
C SER A 95 9.88 9.02 7.67
N ASP A 96 10.51 7.94 8.13
CA ASP A 96 10.35 6.57 7.59
C ASP A 96 9.54 5.69 8.58
N PRO A 97 8.57 4.85 8.15
CA PRO A 97 8.13 4.56 6.77
C PRO A 97 7.05 5.50 6.21
N ASN A 98 6.51 6.41 7.01
CA ASN A 98 5.33 7.21 6.63
C ASN A 98 5.70 8.52 5.91
N GLY A 99 6.70 8.48 5.05
CA GLY A 99 7.28 9.68 4.45
C GLY A 99 8.41 9.39 3.48
N TYR A 100 9.12 10.45 3.10
CA TYR A 100 10.22 10.39 2.14
C TYR A 100 11.25 11.48 2.43
N VAL A 101 12.45 11.28 1.88
CA VAL A 101 13.55 12.24 2.02
C VAL A 101 14.04 12.64 0.64
N ASN A 102 14.07 13.94 0.37
CA ASN A 102 14.63 14.53 -0.84
C ASN A 102 15.98 15.19 -0.53
N LEU A 103 16.93 15.05 -1.44
CA LEU A 103 18.17 15.80 -1.45
C LEU A 103 18.14 16.85 -2.55
N TYR A 104 18.55 18.07 -2.22
CA TYR A 104 18.80 19.14 -3.19
C TYR A 104 20.25 19.58 -3.10
N ILE A 105 20.90 19.71 -4.25
CA ILE A 105 22.25 20.27 -4.37
C ILE A 105 22.16 21.45 -5.34
N ASN A 106 22.63 22.62 -4.91
CA ASN A 106 22.50 23.87 -5.67
C ASN A 106 21.04 24.18 -6.10
N GLY A 107 20.06 23.80 -5.27
CA GLY A 107 18.64 23.95 -5.58
C GLY A 107 18.05 22.91 -6.55
N VAL A 108 18.84 21.96 -7.04
CA VAL A 108 18.39 20.89 -7.94
C VAL A 108 18.13 19.61 -7.15
N MET A 109 16.93 19.05 -7.27
CA MET A 109 16.58 17.75 -6.68
C MET A 109 17.46 16.65 -7.27
N GLN A 110 18.00 15.80 -6.40
CA GLN A 110 18.82 14.67 -6.79
C GLN A 110 17.99 13.39 -6.89
N GLU A 111 18.39 12.50 -7.81
CA GLU A 111 17.77 11.18 -7.95
C GLU A 111 18.04 10.32 -6.70
N GLY A 112 17.05 9.53 -6.28
CA GLY A 112 17.16 8.72 -5.05
C GLY A 112 18.27 7.66 -5.09
N GLY A 113 18.75 7.29 -6.28
CA GLY A 113 19.90 6.39 -6.44
C GLY A 113 21.27 7.07 -6.27
N PHE A 114 21.33 8.38 -6.04
CA PHE A 114 22.57 9.14 -5.89
C PHE A 114 23.00 9.31 -4.42
N TYR A 115 22.09 9.08 -3.47
CA TYR A 115 22.37 9.30 -2.06
C TYR A 115 21.63 8.31 -1.16
N SER A 116 22.15 8.13 0.04
CA SER A 116 21.45 7.52 1.16
C SER A 116 21.55 8.42 2.38
N VAL A 117 20.56 8.36 3.25
CA VAL A 117 20.52 9.17 4.47
C VAL A 117 20.05 8.29 5.61
N ASP A 118 20.76 8.38 6.73
CA ASP A 118 20.35 7.83 8.03
C ASP A 118 20.32 8.96 9.07
N ALA A 119 20.10 8.65 10.34
CA ALA A 119 20.06 9.68 11.38
C ALA A 119 21.40 10.43 11.54
N GLN A 120 22.52 9.81 11.19
CA GLN A 120 23.86 10.31 11.51
C GLN A 120 24.54 10.98 10.32
N SER A 121 24.17 10.62 9.09
CA SER A 121 24.88 11.11 7.91
C SER A 121 24.06 11.08 6.62
N LEU A 122 24.46 11.98 5.72
CA LEU A 122 24.16 11.92 4.30
C LEU A 122 25.35 11.28 3.58
N THR A 123 25.12 10.21 2.83
CA THR A 123 26.13 9.58 1.98
C THR A 123 25.80 9.83 0.52
N LEU A 124 26.75 10.39 -0.21
CA LEU A 124 26.71 10.61 -1.65
C LEU A 124 27.49 9.51 -2.35
N ILE A 125 26.87 8.88 -3.34
CA ILE A 125 27.46 7.78 -4.09
C ILE A 125 28.58 8.32 -5.01
N PRO A 126 29.67 7.55 -5.23
CA PRO A 126 30.76 7.98 -6.08
C PRO A 126 30.32 8.39 -7.49
N THR A 127 30.84 9.53 -7.96
CA THR A 127 30.64 10.02 -9.34
C THR A 127 31.80 10.90 -9.78
N GLU A 128 31.97 11.04 -11.09
CA GLU A 128 32.95 11.95 -11.68
C GLU A 128 32.45 13.39 -11.54
N GLY A 129 32.74 14.02 -10.39
CA GLY A 129 32.25 15.36 -10.10
C GLY A 129 32.76 15.94 -8.79
N ARG A 130 32.41 17.20 -8.56
CA ARG A 130 32.67 17.90 -7.31
C ARG A 130 31.51 18.82 -6.96
N ILE A 131 31.21 18.93 -5.67
CA ILE A 131 30.37 20.01 -5.14
C ILE A 131 31.31 21.16 -4.80
N LEU A 132 31.08 22.34 -5.39
CA LEU A 132 31.95 23.49 -5.15
C LEU A 132 31.69 24.09 -3.78
N ALA A 133 32.72 24.68 -3.17
CA ALA A 133 32.56 25.49 -1.96
C ALA A 133 31.46 26.55 -2.15
N GLY A 134 30.64 26.76 -1.13
CA GLY A 134 29.50 27.67 -1.19
C GLY A 134 28.23 27.08 -1.84
N THR A 135 28.27 25.86 -2.38
CA THR A 135 27.08 25.23 -2.98
C THR A 135 26.13 24.72 -1.89
N PRO A 136 24.86 25.18 -1.84
CA PRO A 136 23.91 24.70 -0.84
C PRO A 136 23.57 23.22 -1.02
N ILE A 137 23.60 22.48 0.07
CA ILE A 137 23.11 21.10 0.19
C ILE A 137 21.95 21.12 1.17
N ILE A 138 20.79 20.61 0.73
CA ILE A 138 19.56 20.63 1.52
C ILE A 138 18.98 19.23 1.58
N ILE A 139 18.74 18.73 2.78
CA ILE A 139 17.97 17.51 3.02
C ILE A 139 16.57 17.94 3.45
N GLN A 140 15.54 17.33 2.88
CA GLN A 140 14.15 17.55 3.23
C GLN A 140 13.49 16.22 3.57
N SER A 141 13.17 16.02 4.84
CA SER A 141 12.41 14.87 5.36
C SER A 141 10.95 15.29 5.53
N ILE A 142 10.03 14.60 4.85
CA ILE A 142 8.58 14.86 4.90
C ILE A 142 7.88 13.62 5.43
N GLY A 143 7.17 13.77 6.53
CA GLY A 143 6.35 12.73 7.15
C GLY A 143 4.86 13.06 7.07
N HIS A 144 4.03 12.04 7.24
CA HIS A 144 2.58 12.16 7.19
C HIS A 144 1.96 11.43 8.39
N THR A 145 1.03 12.10 9.08
CA THR A 145 0.23 11.50 10.16
C THR A 145 -1.23 11.51 9.75
N ALA A 146 -1.86 10.34 9.75
CA ALA A 146 -3.30 10.22 9.55
C ALA A 146 -4.02 10.31 10.90
N ILE A 147 -4.97 11.23 11.00
CA ILE A 147 -5.86 11.34 12.16
C ILE A 147 -7.32 11.11 11.72
N PRO A 148 -8.10 10.30 12.45
CA PRO A 148 -9.54 10.23 12.24
C PRO A 148 -10.18 11.58 12.55
N VAL A 149 -11.03 12.04 11.66
CA VAL A 149 -11.91 13.18 11.92
C VAL A 149 -13.04 12.64 12.80
N GLN A 150 -13.14 13.17 14.02
CA GLN A 150 -14.28 12.86 14.88
C GLN A 150 -15.53 13.52 14.30
N PRO A 151 -16.65 12.78 14.17
CA PRO A 151 -17.91 13.33 13.67
C PRO A 151 -18.50 14.43 14.58
#